data_AF-A0AAC9TXZ4-F1
#
_entry.id   AF-A0AAC9TXZ4-F1
#
_cell.length_a   1.000
_cell.length_b   1.000
_cell.length_c   1.000
_cell.angle_alpha   90.00
_cell.angle_beta   90.00
_cell.angle_gamma   90.00
#
_symmetry.space_group_name_H-M   'P 1'
#
loop_
_entity.id
_entity.type
_entity.pdbx_description
1 polymer ?
#
loop_
_entity_poly.entity_id
_entity_poly.type
_entity_poly.pdbx_seq_one_letter_code
_entity_poly.pdbx_strand_id
1 'polypeptide(L)'
;MLLALALTSALSLVSISGLAYGDTGADKDAIKQFQRETTPLTERAHQLSRKHNQQMESFSNKLDEYQDARPLLQDALIGEMALTAGKMLTLTNDYLPRYRAFLARIDKNSSCYQPKRLAQFQQTRDEVQDYLNQLQDLTQSQAQTQDQGEAYAALMAINIGQSKAAILINLLETSKLCYVTQAMPEVAQDILLLEGLMAERLPEVVEAANLSTSEPEGLEHSESSLNEISSDESSINAPDLNGTDIESADANRPDDNAAVPSTSDSKSADSDKLSQQDEALDACIKQQVSQLGLTSAQALTVLSCRLSSASVSLNRLSKLSNLEILSLQGGVLTDLSALASLNHLSLLSIEQSQIITFGDLKALKGNLSFSEVDSQDWQALADAQAESIAIMSPTRCDALKPLAEQPNVALLYKGLSPQAMADLMQRQASMQGLTIMTDCPAP
;
A
#
# COMPACT_ATOMS: atom_id res chain seq x y z
N MET A 1 67.10 19.48 8.82
CA MET A 1 65.62 19.35 8.97
C MET A 1 65.00 20.45 8.11
N LEU A 2 64.89 20.36 6.77
CA LEU A 2 64.25 19.32 5.92
C LEU A 2 62.86 18.98 6.51
N LEU A 3 61.71 19.29 5.91
CA LEU A 3 61.43 19.75 4.54
C LEU A 3 60.04 20.42 4.52
N ALA A 4 59.97 21.64 3.99
CA ALA A 4 58.76 22.19 3.40
C ALA A 4 58.63 21.65 1.97
N LEU A 5 57.45 21.25 1.53
CA LEU A 5 57.15 21.20 0.09
C LEU A 5 55.70 21.59 -0.17
N ALA A 6 55.58 22.72 -0.85
CA ALA A 6 54.42 23.14 -1.60
C ALA A 6 54.19 22.18 -2.78
N LEU A 7 52.93 21.94 -3.13
CA LEU A 7 52.54 21.68 -4.51
C LEU A 7 51.15 22.26 -4.77
N THR A 8 51.20 23.41 -5.42
CA THR A 8 50.16 24.06 -6.22
C THR A 8 49.85 23.28 -7.50
N SER A 9 48.63 23.47 -8.02
CA SER A 9 48.11 23.10 -9.37
C SER A 9 47.82 21.60 -9.58
N ALA A 10 46.68 21.18 -10.11
CA ALA A 10 45.87 21.79 -11.16
C ALA A 10 44.35 21.65 -10.93
N LEU A 11 43.62 22.75 -11.19
CA LEU A 11 42.23 22.70 -11.64
C LEU A 11 42.19 21.97 -12.98
N SER A 12 41.60 20.79 -13.01
CA SER A 12 40.98 20.25 -14.22
C SER A 12 39.47 20.36 -14.04
N LEU A 13 38.92 21.45 -14.61
CA LEU A 13 37.52 21.57 -14.99
C LEU A 13 37.20 20.43 -15.95
N VAL A 14 36.71 19.31 -15.43
CA VAL A 14 35.84 18.44 -16.23
C VAL A 14 34.45 19.00 -16.03
N SER A 15 34.03 19.84 -16.97
CA SER A 15 32.64 20.16 -17.18
C SER A 15 31.92 18.88 -17.61
N ILE A 16 31.56 18.05 -16.63
CA ILE A 16 30.53 17.05 -16.82
C ILE A 16 29.23 17.87 -16.81
N SER A 17 28.80 18.30 -17.99
CA SER A 17 27.40 18.62 -18.26
C SER A 17 26.61 17.31 -18.17
N GLY A 18 26.55 16.77 -16.95
CA GLY A 18 25.53 15.84 -16.52
C GLY A 18 24.34 16.70 -16.17
N LEU A 19 23.17 16.31 -16.66
CA LEU A 19 21.89 16.89 -16.29
C LEU A 19 21.78 16.84 -14.76
N ALA A 20 22.15 17.94 -14.10
CA ALA A 20 21.81 18.17 -12.71
C ALA A 20 20.29 18.26 -12.69
N TYR A 21 19.63 17.15 -12.36
CA TYR A 21 18.25 17.16 -11.91
C TYR A 21 18.20 18.22 -10.81
N GLY A 22 17.49 19.32 -11.06
CA GLY A 22 17.52 20.52 -10.23
C GLY A 22 17.06 20.21 -8.82
N ASP A 23 17.99 19.90 -7.93
CA ASP A 23 17.77 19.86 -6.49
C ASP A 23 18.11 21.25 -5.96
N THR A 24 17.16 22.19 -6.09
CA THR A 24 17.36 23.55 -5.62
C THR A 24 17.08 23.62 -4.11
N GLY A 25 17.80 24.47 -3.36
CA GLY A 25 17.52 24.67 -1.93
C GLY A 25 16.05 25.07 -1.65
N ALA A 26 15.41 25.72 -2.62
CA ALA A 26 13.99 26.10 -2.56
C ALA A 26 13.04 24.88 -2.59
N ASP A 27 13.36 23.83 -3.34
CA ASP A 27 12.55 22.61 -3.38
C ASP A 27 12.59 21.87 -2.04
N LYS A 28 13.77 21.80 -1.41
CA LYS A 28 13.93 21.23 -0.06
C LYS A 28 13.11 21.98 0.98
N ASP A 29 13.11 23.31 0.93
CA ASP A 29 12.35 24.13 1.86
C ASP A 29 10.83 23.98 1.65
N ALA A 30 10.38 23.95 0.39
CA ALA A 30 8.97 23.72 0.05
C ALA A 30 8.50 22.34 0.53
N ILE A 31 9.32 21.30 0.35
CA ILE A 31 9.05 19.95 0.84
C ILE A 31 8.98 19.90 2.37
N LYS A 32 9.99 20.45 3.07
CA LYS A 32 10.03 20.48 4.54
C LYS A 32 8.82 21.20 5.11
N GLN A 33 8.42 22.31 4.51
CA GLN A 33 7.22 23.03 4.92
C GLN A 33 5.95 22.21 4.69
N PHE A 34 5.80 21.61 3.51
CA PHE A 34 4.63 20.82 3.19
C PHE A 34 4.44 19.62 4.12
N GLN A 35 5.53 18.94 4.47
CA GLN A 35 5.52 17.85 5.44
C GLN A 35 5.07 18.32 6.81
N ARG A 36 5.72 19.34 7.37
CA ARG A 36 5.35 19.90 8.68
C ARG A 36 3.88 20.27 8.76
N GLU A 37 3.34 20.87 7.71
CA GLU A 37 1.94 21.30 7.66
C GLU A 37 0.94 20.14 7.48
N THR A 38 1.39 18.97 7.00
CA THR A 38 0.51 17.85 6.63
C THR A 38 0.73 16.58 7.43
N THR A 39 1.81 16.42 8.19
CA THR A 39 2.02 15.29 9.12
C THR A 39 0.83 15.05 10.05
N PRO A 40 0.29 16.05 10.77
CA PRO A 40 -0.85 15.82 11.65
C PRO A 40 -2.14 15.49 10.89
N LEU A 41 -2.22 15.76 9.58
CA LEU A 41 -3.34 15.36 8.73
C LEU A 41 -3.22 13.88 8.34
N THR A 42 -2.02 13.42 7.98
CA THR A 42 -1.77 12.01 7.63
C THR A 42 -2.00 11.06 8.79
N GLU A 43 -1.58 11.41 10.01
CA GLU A 43 -1.86 10.57 11.18
C GLU A 43 -3.38 10.36 11.37
N ARG A 44 -4.15 11.44 11.23
CA ARG A 44 -5.62 11.36 11.26
C ARG A 44 -6.18 10.57 10.08
N ALA A 45 -5.56 10.66 8.91
CA ALA A 45 -5.95 9.92 7.71
C ALA A 45 -5.79 8.40 7.91
N HIS A 46 -4.67 7.95 8.50
CA HIS A 46 -4.45 6.54 8.85
C HIS A 46 -5.48 6.03 9.87
N GLN A 47 -5.76 6.81 10.91
CA GLN A 47 -6.78 6.45 11.91
C GLN A 47 -8.16 6.29 11.27
N LEU A 48 -8.55 7.22 10.40
CA LEU A 48 -9.80 7.15 9.65
C LEU A 48 -9.82 5.96 8.70
N SER A 49 -8.72 5.67 8.01
CA SER A 49 -8.61 4.51 7.12
C SER A 49 -8.80 3.20 7.88
N ARG A 50 -8.14 3.01 9.03
CA ARG A 50 -8.32 1.82 9.87
C ARG A 50 -9.77 1.66 10.31
N LYS A 51 -10.38 2.76 10.80
CA LYS A 51 -11.79 2.76 11.20
C LYS A 51 -12.70 2.41 10.03
N HIS A 52 -12.45 2.98 8.86
CA HIS A 52 -13.23 2.70 7.65
C HIS A 52 -13.14 1.24 7.23
N ASN A 53 -11.95 0.64 7.26
CA ASN A 53 -11.78 -0.77 6.91
C ASN A 53 -12.57 -1.68 7.87
N GLN A 54 -12.52 -1.41 9.19
CA GLN A 54 -13.33 -2.11 10.18
C GLN A 54 -14.84 -1.96 9.92
N GLN A 55 -15.27 -0.78 9.51
CA GLN A 55 -16.67 -0.53 9.17
C GLN A 55 -17.09 -1.25 7.87
N MET A 56 -16.22 -1.32 6.88
CA MET A 56 -16.45 -2.07 5.63
C MET A 56 -16.54 -3.59 5.88
N GLU A 57 -15.68 -4.12 6.76
CA GLU A 57 -15.77 -5.51 7.21
C GLU A 57 -17.10 -5.78 7.93
N SER A 58 -17.47 -4.92 8.89
CA SER A 58 -18.76 -5.04 9.59
C SER A 58 -19.95 -4.93 8.64
N PHE A 59 -19.86 -4.07 7.63
CA PHE A 59 -20.89 -3.90 6.61
C PHE A 59 -21.07 -5.19 5.81
N SER A 60 -19.98 -5.82 5.38
CA SER A 60 -20.01 -7.10 4.68
C SER A 60 -20.62 -8.19 5.55
N ASN A 61 -20.12 -8.34 6.79
CA ASN A 61 -20.58 -9.38 7.71
C ASN A 61 -22.08 -9.27 8.03
N LYS A 62 -22.59 -8.05 8.23
CA LYS A 62 -24.03 -7.84 8.48
C LYS A 62 -24.89 -8.11 7.25
N LEU A 63 -24.39 -7.78 6.05
CA LEU A 63 -25.10 -8.09 4.82
C LEU A 63 -25.25 -9.60 4.62
N ASP A 64 -24.19 -10.36 4.93
CA ASP A 64 -24.19 -11.82 4.89
C ASP A 64 -25.10 -12.42 5.96
N GLU A 65 -25.09 -11.86 7.18
CA GLU A 65 -25.94 -12.32 8.30
C GLU A 65 -27.43 -12.13 7.99
N TYR A 66 -27.82 -10.96 7.48
CA TYR A 66 -29.23 -10.66 7.26
C TYR A 66 -29.84 -11.37 6.06
N GLN A 67 -29.04 -11.72 5.05
CA GLN A 67 -29.52 -12.21 3.74
C GLN A 67 -30.59 -11.29 3.10
N ASP A 68 -30.66 -10.04 3.56
CA ASP A 68 -31.62 -9.00 3.18
C ASP A 68 -30.95 -7.62 3.40
N ALA A 69 -31.03 -6.76 2.39
CA ALA A 69 -30.44 -5.43 2.41
C ALA A 69 -31.18 -4.43 3.32
N ARG A 70 -32.49 -4.61 3.52
CA ARG A 70 -33.35 -3.67 4.25
C ARG A 70 -32.92 -3.44 5.71
N PRO A 71 -32.67 -4.49 6.53
CA PRO A 71 -32.23 -4.28 7.91
C PRO A 71 -30.88 -3.55 8.00
N LEU A 72 -29.95 -3.83 7.08
CA LEU A 72 -28.65 -3.15 7.08
C LEU A 72 -28.77 -1.65 6.76
N LEU A 73 -29.71 -1.25 5.88
CA LEU A 73 -29.93 0.18 5.63
C LEU A 73 -30.35 0.93 6.88
N GLN A 74 -31.15 0.32 7.75
CA GLN A 74 -31.62 0.93 8.98
C GLN A 74 -30.62 0.80 10.13
N ASP A 75 -29.52 0.07 9.91
CA ASP A 75 -28.50 -0.14 10.92
C ASP A 75 -27.71 1.14 11.21
N ALA A 76 -27.37 1.36 12.48
CA ALA A 76 -26.57 2.50 12.91
C ALA A 76 -25.22 2.58 12.19
N LEU A 77 -24.68 1.44 11.73
CA LEU A 77 -23.43 1.35 10.98
C LEU A 77 -23.42 2.28 9.75
N ILE A 78 -24.53 2.42 9.02
CA ILE A 78 -24.59 3.28 7.84
C ILE A 78 -24.33 4.75 8.21
N GLY A 79 -24.93 5.21 9.31
CA GLY A 79 -24.68 6.54 9.86
C GLY A 79 -23.24 6.71 10.33
N GLU A 80 -22.66 5.70 10.99
CA GLU A 80 -21.27 5.74 11.43
C GLU A 80 -20.27 5.77 10.27
N MET A 81 -20.55 5.04 9.18
CA MET A 81 -19.75 5.05 7.96
C MET A 81 -19.82 6.41 7.26
N ALA A 82 -21.02 7.01 7.20
CA ALA A 82 -21.21 8.35 6.68
C ALA A 82 -20.41 9.39 7.47
N LEU A 83 -20.40 9.27 8.81
CA LEU A 83 -19.59 10.12 9.68
C LEU A 83 -18.08 9.95 9.44
N THR A 84 -17.60 8.72 9.26
CA THR A 84 -16.19 8.46 8.93
C THR A 84 -15.83 9.07 7.57
N ALA A 85 -16.63 8.83 6.53
CA ALA A 85 -16.41 9.41 5.20
C ALA A 85 -16.48 10.95 5.22
N GLY A 86 -17.37 11.55 6.00
CA GLY A 86 -17.42 13.01 6.21
C GLY A 86 -16.16 13.57 6.88
N LYS A 87 -15.57 12.83 7.83
CA LYS A 87 -14.28 13.19 8.42
C LYS A 87 -13.14 13.08 7.41
N MET A 88 -13.15 12.04 6.56
CA MET A 88 -12.17 11.88 5.47
C MET A 88 -12.24 13.03 4.46
N LEU A 89 -13.46 13.44 4.10
CA LEU A 89 -13.69 14.59 3.21
C LEU A 89 -13.21 15.91 3.84
N THR A 90 -13.53 16.13 5.12
CA THR A 90 -13.08 17.32 5.86
C THR A 90 -11.56 17.39 5.92
N LEU A 91 -10.91 16.27 6.25
CA LEU A 91 -9.47 16.16 6.28
C LEU A 91 -8.84 16.47 4.92
N THR A 92 -9.48 16.03 3.84
CA THR A 92 -9.03 16.33 2.47
C THR A 92 -9.20 17.80 2.10
N ASN A 93 -10.29 18.43 2.53
CA ASN A 93 -10.51 19.87 2.36
C ASN A 93 -9.45 20.70 3.10
N ASP A 94 -8.95 20.22 4.25
CA ASP A 94 -7.79 20.81 4.92
C ASP A 94 -6.49 20.56 4.13
N TYR A 95 -6.32 19.38 3.55
CA TYR A 95 -5.11 19.01 2.83
C TYR A 95 -4.90 19.79 1.52
N LEU A 96 -5.96 19.92 0.70
CA LEU A 96 -5.87 20.42 -0.67
C LEU A 96 -5.25 21.83 -0.83
N PRO A 97 -5.57 22.82 0.02
CA PRO A 97 -4.91 24.13 -0.03
C PRO A 97 -3.40 24.05 0.20
N ARG A 98 -2.95 23.18 1.12
CA ARG A 98 -1.52 22.95 1.41
C ARG A 98 -0.83 22.30 0.21
N TYR A 99 -1.49 21.32 -0.42
CA TYR A 99 -0.94 20.66 -1.61
C TYR A 99 -0.86 21.60 -2.81
N ARG A 100 -1.86 22.46 -3.01
CA ARG A 100 -1.81 23.51 -4.05
C ARG A 100 -0.68 24.52 -3.79
N ALA A 101 -0.50 24.96 -2.55
CA ALA A 101 0.58 25.87 -2.18
C ALA A 101 1.95 25.23 -2.39
N PHE A 102 2.09 23.94 -2.08
CA PHE A 102 3.29 23.16 -2.34
C PHE A 102 3.62 23.10 -3.84
N LEU A 103 2.66 22.71 -4.68
CA LEU A 103 2.84 22.65 -6.14
C LEU A 103 3.17 24.00 -6.78
N ALA A 104 2.76 25.12 -6.15
CA ALA A 104 3.10 26.46 -6.62
C ALA A 104 4.54 26.89 -6.30
N ARG A 105 5.21 26.21 -5.34
CA ARG A 105 6.54 26.55 -4.86
C ARG A 105 7.64 25.63 -5.36
N ILE A 106 7.28 24.40 -5.72
CA ILE A 106 8.24 23.40 -6.19
C ILE A 106 8.59 23.60 -7.68
N ASP A 107 9.84 23.33 -8.05
CA ASP A 107 10.30 23.39 -9.43
C ASP A 107 9.49 22.46 -10.34
N LYS A 108 9.17 22.93 -11.55
CA LYS A 108 8.31 22.17 -12.49
C LYS A 108 8.95 20.87 -12.98
N ASN A 109 10.27 20.73 -12.89
CA ASN A 109 11.02 19.54 -13.26
C ASN A 109 11.22 18.59 -12.07
N SER A 110 10.85 18.98 -10.85
CA SER A 110 10.89 18.12 -9.66
C SER A 110 9.98 16.89 -9.85
N SER A 111 10.38 15.75 -9.27
CA SER A 111 9.52 14.56 -9.19
C SER A 111 8.26 14.81 -8.35
N CYS A 112 8.30 15.79 -7.46
CA CYS A 112 7.17 16.23 -6.64
C CYS A 112 6.22 17.21 -7.33
N TYR A 113 6.56 17.74 -8.50
CA TYR A 113 5.62 18.53 -9.29
C TYR A 113 4.60 17.60 -9.97
N GLN A 114 3.43 17.46 -9.34
CA GLN A 114 2.36 16.51 -9.74
C GLN A 114 0.99 17.20 -9.88
N PRO A 115 0.82 18.14 -10.82
CA PRO A 115 -0.42 18.91 -10.97
C PRO A 115 -1.65 18.07 -11.36
N LYS A 116 -1.46 16.96 -12.08
CA LYS A 116 -2.56 16.05 -12.42
C LYS A 116 -3.21 15.43 -11.18
N ARG A 117 -2.41 15.09 -10.17
CA ARG A 117 -2.90 14.52 -8.91
C ARG A 117 -3.84 15.51 -8.21
N LEU A 118 -3.52 16.81 -8.22
CA LEU A 118 -4.41 17.83 -7.66
C LEU A 118 -5.80 17.83 -8.32
N ALA A 119 -5.87 17.66 -9.64
CA ALA A 119 -7.15 17.56 -10.35
C ALA A 119 -7.93 16.31 -9.94
N GLN A 120 -7.25 15.16 -9.83
CA GLN A 120 -7.85 13.90 -9.37
C GLN A 120 -8.41 14.02 -7.95
N PHE A 121 -7.65 14.60 -7.02
CA PHE A 121 -8.13 14.90 -5.66
C PHE A 121 -9.42 15.71 -5.67
N GLN A 122 -9.46 16.77 -6.47
CA GLN A 122 -10.62 17.66 -6.53
C GLN A 122 -11.84 16.92 -7.05
N GLN A 123 -11.66 16.11 -8.10
CA GLN A 123 -12.72 15.28 -8.65
C GLN A 123 -13.22 14.27 -7.62
N THR A 124 -12.35 13.44 -7.04
CA THR A 124 -12.75 12.43 -6.05
C THR A 124 -13.39 13.07 -4.81
N ARG A 125 -12.89 14.22 -4.36
CA ARG A 125 -13.51 15.00 -3.27
C ARG A 125 -14.95 15.38 -3.62
N ASP A 126 -15.19 15.91 -4.81
CA ASP A 126 -16.53 16.33 -5.25
C ASP A 126 -17.48 15.13 -5.34
N GLU A 127 -16.99 13.99 -5.83
CA GLU A 127 -17.77 12.75 -5.87
C GLU A 127 -18.10 12.19 -4.47
N VAL A 128 -17.19 12.32 -3.49
CA VAL A 128 -17.46 11.94 -2.09
C VAL A 128 -18.43 12.91 -1.42
N GLN A 129 -18.35 14.21 -1.74
CA GLN A 129 -19.31 15.20 -1.26
C GLN A 129 -20.72 14.93 -1.80
N ASP A 130 -20.85 14.64 -3.10
CA ASP A 130 -22.12 14.27 -3.72
C ASP A 130 -22.70 13.00 -3.10
N TYR A 131 -21.85 12.00 -2.87
CA TYR A 131 -22.22 10.79 -2.14
C TYR A 131 -22.79 11.09 -0.75
N LEU A 132 -22.11 11.90 0.06
CA LEU A 132 -22.56 12.24 1.41
C LEU A 132 -23.89 13.00 1.40
N ASN A 133 -24.11 13.87 0.42
CA ASN A 133 -25.38 14.58 0.24
C ASN A 133 -26.51 13.59 -0.09
N GLN A 134 -26.28 12.70 -1.06
CA GLN A 134 -27.26 11.66 -1.44
C GLN A 134 -27.60 10.72 -0.28
N LEU A 135 -26.61 10.40 0.55
CA LEU A 135 -26.81 9.57 1.74
C LEU A 135 -27.73 10.24 2.77
N GLN A 136 -27.65 11.56 2.89
CA GLN A 136 -28.49 12.33 3.79
C GLN A 136 -29.95 12.28 3.33
N ASP A 137 -30.19 12.31 2.02
CA ASP A 137 -31.52 12.13 1.43
C ASP A 137 -32.02 10.69 1.60
N LEU A 138 -31.15 9.70 1.38
CA LEU A 138 -31.47 8.28 1.56
C LEU A 138 -31.88 7.98 2.99
N THR A 139 -31.11 8.42 3.99
CA THR A 139 -31.40 8.22 5.42
C THR A 139 -32.65 8.94 5.90
N GLN A 140 -33.03 10.06 5.27
CA GLN A 140 -34.31 10.73 5.54
C GLN A 140 -35.51 10.02 4.89
N SER A 141 -35.30 9.37 3.73
CA SER A 141 -36.34 8.62 3.00
C SER A 141 -36.58 7.19 3.50
N GLN A 142 -35.77 6.71 4.46
CA GLN A 142 -35.77 5.35 5.04
C GLN A 142 -37.09 4.88 5.67
N ALA A 143 -38.12 5.72 5.74
CA ALA A 143 -39.41 5.35 6.28
C ALA A 143 -40.24 4.42 5.36
N GLN A 144 -39.86 4.16 4.10
CA GLN A 144 -40.77 3.48 3.14
C GLN A 144 -40.19 2.45 2.16
N THR A 145 -38.89 2.15 2.15
CA THR A 145 -38.33 1.17 1.18
C THR A 145 -38.73 -0.26 1.54
N GLN A 146 -39.87 -0.73 1.03
CA GLN A 146 -40.35 -2.11 1.19
C GLN A 146 -39.71 -3.05 0.17
N ASP A 147 -39.21 -2.52 -0.95
CA ASP A 147 -38.61 -3.30 -2.03
C ASP A 147 -37.14 -3.67 -1.74
N GLN A 148 -36.84 -4.95 -1.90
CA GLN A 148 -35.52 -5.51 -1.62
C GLN A 148 -34.49 -5.07 -2.68
N GLY A 149 -34.89 -4.91 -3.94
CA GLY A 149 -34.00 -4.46 -5.02
C GLY A 149 -33.55 -3.02 -4.83
N GLU A 150 -34.47 -2.13 -4.45
CA GLU A 150 -34.15 -0.74 -4.07
C GLU A 150 -33.24 -0.67 -2.84
N ALA A 151 -33.43 -1.57 -1.86
CA ALA A 151 -32.58 -1.61 -0.69
C ALA A 151 -31.13 -2.00 -1.03
N TYR A 152 -30.95 -3.02 -1.87
CA TYR A 152 -29.62 -3.36 -2.40
C TYR A 152 -29.03 -2.18 -3.16
N ALA A 153 -29.80 -1.54 -4.06
CA ALA A 153 -29.41 -0.32 -4.81
C ALA A 153 -28.76 0.75 -3.93
N ALA A 154 -29.39 1.03 -2.79
CA ALA A 154 -28.89 1.99 -1.82
C ALA A 154 -27.60 1.51 -1.15
N LEU A 155 -27.51 0.23 -0.76
CA LEU A 155 -26.32 -0.33 -0.09
C LEU A 155 -25.05 -0.29 -0.94
N MET A 156 -25.12 -0.44 -2.26
CA MET A 156 -23.89 -0.25 -3.07
C MET A 156 -23.66 1.18 -3.48
N ALA A 157 -24.70 2.02 -3.60
CA ALA A 157 -24.45 3.46 -3.68
C ALA A 157 -23.62 3.90 -2.45
N ILE A 158 -23.92 3.31 -1.29
CA ILE A 158 -23.11 3.41 -0.07
C ILE A 158 -21.71 2.81 -0.27
N ASN A 159 -21.58 1.56 -0.69
CA ASN A 159 -20.30 0.91 -0.92
C ASN A 159 -19.39 1.71 -1.88
N ILE A 160 -19.89 2.11 -3.05
CA ILE A 160 -19.17 2.94 -4.04
C ILE A 160 -18.71 4.25 -3.41
N GLY A 161 -19.61 4.95 -2.70
CA GLY A 161 -19.27 6.18 -2.02
C GLY A 161 -18.17 6.00 -0.96
N GLN A 162 -18.22 4.89 -0.23
CA GLN A 162 -17.21 4.50 0.75
C GLN A 162 -15.86 4.17 0.09
N SER A 163 -15.85 3.42 -1.02
CA SER A 163 -14.63 3.16 -1.80
C SER A 163 -14.00 4.46 -2.32
N LYS A 164 -14.82 5.43 -2.76
CA LYS A 164 -14.32 6.76 -3.15
C LYS A 164 -13.73 7.52 -1.96
N ALA A 165 -14.31 7.41 -0.77
CA ALA A 165 -13.75 7.98 0.44
C ALA A 165 -12.39 7.35 0.81
N ALA A 166 -12.23 6.03 0.62
CA ALA A 166 -10.95 5.35 0.79
C ALA A 166 -9.89 5.82 -0.23
N ILE A 167 -10.26 5.93 -1.52
CA ILE A 167 -9.38 6.50 -2.56
C ILE A 167 -8.95 7.91 -2.17
N LEU A 168 -9.89 8.74 -1.69
CA LEU A 168 -9.62 10.11 -1.31
C LEU A 168 -8.51 10.18 -0.26
N ILE A 169 -8.54 9.32 0.77
CA ILE A 169 -7.48 9.23 1.78
C ILE A 169 -6.17 8.67 1.22
N ASN A 170 -6.23 7.64 0.37
CA ASN A 170 -5.04 7.08 -0.28
C ASN A 170 -4.30 8.13 -1.12
N LEU A 171 -5.02 9.04 -1.79
CA LEU A 171 -4.43 10.13 -2.55
C LEU A 171 -3.56 11.07 -1.67
N LEU A 172 -3.95 11.29 -0.41
CA LEU A 172 -3.14 12.07 0.56
C LEU A 172 -1.79 11.40 0.79
N GLU A 173 -1.81 10.13 1.16
CA GLU A 173 -0.60 9.38 1.46
C GLU A 173 0.31 9.27 0.24
N THR A 174 -0.25 8.98 -0.93
CA THR A 174 0.54 8.82 -2.16
C THR A 174 1.14 10.13 -2.66
N SER A 175 0.47 11.27 -2.49
CA SER A 175 0.99 12.58 -2.89
C SER A 175 2.26 13.01 -2.14
N LYS A 176 2.51 12.37 -1.00
CA LYS A 176 3.66 12.62 -0.11
C LYS A 176 4.89 11.82 -0.47
N LEU A 177 4.69 10.71 -1.18
CA LEU A 177 5.74 9.75 -1.47
C LEU A 177 6.89 10.37 -2.30
N CYS A 178 6.59 11.39 -3.10
CA CYS A 178 7.57 12.08 -3.93
C CYS A 178 8.74 12.70 -3.12
N TYR A 179 8.51 13.20 -1.90
CA TYR A 179 9.55 13.90 -1.16
C TYR A 179 10.46 12.97 -0.35
N VAL A 180 10.04 11.72 -0.18
CA VAL A 180 10.89 10.64 0.31
C VAL A 180 12.01 10.36 -0.69
N THR A 181 11.83 10.78 -1.95
CA THR A 181 12.81 10.76 -3.04
C THR A 181 13.52 12.09 -3.31
N GLN A 182 13.28 13.18 -2.56
CA GLN A 182 14.07 14.41 -2.74
C GLN A 182 14.69 15.06 -1.48
N ALA A 183 14.29 14.76 -0.24
CA ALA A 183 14.58 15.71 0.85
C ALA A 183 14.99 15.19 2.24
N MET A 184 15.28 13.89 2.49
CA MET A 184 15.07 13.41 3.88
C MET A 184 16.14 12.57 4.61
N PRO A 185 17.42 12.98 4.79
CA PRO A 185 18.25 12.32 5.83
C PRO A 185 17.80 12.66 7.24
N GLU A 186 17.21 13.83 7.40
CA GLU A 186 16.91 14.41 8.71
C GLU A 186 15.55 13.97 9.28
N VAL A 187 14.60 13.51 8.46
CA VAL A 187 13.25 13.11 8.92
C VAL A 187 13.06 11.60 9.03
N ALA A 188 13.98 10.81 8.49
CA ALA A 188 14.05 9.40 8.86
C ALA A 188 14.35 9.22 10.35
N GLN A 189 15.09 10.14 10.97
CA GLN A 189 15.31 10.12 12.42
C GLN A 189 13.99 10.35 13.18
N ASP A 190 13.15 11.28 12.73
CA ASP A 190 11.85 11.58 13.36
C ASP A 190 10.80 10.50 13.13
N ILE A 191 10.78 9.83 11.96
CA ILE A 191 9.87 8.71 11.67
C ILE A 191 10.28 7.45 12.45
N LEU A 192 11.57 7.13 12.53
CA LEU A 192 12.07 6.02 13.35
C LEU A 192 11.90 6.26 14.86
N LEU A 193 11.93 7.52 15.31
CA LEU A 193 11.62 7.91 16.69
C LEU A 193 10.14 7.74 17.06
N LEU A 194 9.23 7.79 16.08
CA LEU A 194 7.79 7.64 16.28
C LEU A 194 7.34 6.16 16.25
N GLU A 195 7.95 5.32 15.42
CA GLU A 195 7.66 3.87 15.41
C GLU A 195 8.19 3.15 16.66
N GLY A 196 9.31 3.62 17.23
CA GLY A 196 9.87 3.09 18.49
C GLY A 196 9.01 3.35 19.74
N LEU A 197 8.06 4.29 19.69
CA LEU A 197 7.20 4.60 20.84
C LEU A 197 5.84 3.89 20.81
N MET A 198 5.48 3.23 19.70
CA MET A 198 4.21 2.49 19.60
C MET A 198 4.38 0.95 19.63
N ALA A 199 5.58 0.42 19.45
CA ALA A 199 5.82 -1.02 19.54
C ALA A 199 6.07 -1.54 20.97
N GLU A 200 6.24 -0.66 21.98
CA GLU A 200 6.69 -1.09 23.32
C GLU A 200 5.85 -0.57 24.50
N ARG A 201 4.61 -0.09 24.29
CA ARG A 201 3.72 0.34 25.41
C ARG A 201 2.25 -0.10 25.33
N LEU A 202 1.99 -1.31 24.84
CA LEU A 202 0.75 -2.04 25.15
C LEU A 202 1.12 -3.29 25.94
N PRO A 203 1.49 -3.15 27.23
CA PRO A 203 0.50 -3.51 28.27
C PRO A 203 0.45 -2.64 29.54
N GLU A 204 1.23 -1.58 29.72
CA GLU A 204 1.31 -0.87 31.04
C GLU A 204 0.34 0.31 31.25
N VAL A 205 -0.47 0.72 30.26
CA VAL A 205 -1.38 1.87 30.42
C VAL A 205 -2.83 1.47 30.75
N VAL A 206 -3.15 0.17 30.71
CA VAL A 206 -4.48 -0.33 31.12
C VAL A 206 -4.56 -0.52 32.65
N GLU A 207 -3.44 -0.52 33.37
CA GLU A 207 -3.41 -0.74 34.83
C GLU A 207 -3.30 0.57 35.65
N ALA A 208 -2.97 1.70 35.01
CA ALA A 208 -2.87 3.01 35.67
C ALA A 208 -4.17 3.84 35.67
N ALA A 209 -5.24 3.37 35.01
CA ALA A 209 -6.54 4.06 34.96
C ALA A 209 -7.55 3.59 36.00
N ASN A 210 -7.22 2.61 36.85
CA ASN A 210 -8.12 2.07 37.89
C ASN A 210 -7.78 2.48 39.33
N LEU A 211 -7.03 3.57 39.53
CA LEU A 211 -6.82 4.16 40.85
C LEU A 211 -7.21 5.64 40.88
N SER A 212 -8.51 5.91 41.02
CA SER A 212 -9.00 6.98 41.91
C SER A 212 -10.52 7.04 41.94
N THR A 213 -11.15 6.27 42.83
CA THR A 213 -12.35 6.72 43.55
C THR A 213 -12.36 6.08 44.93
N SER A 214 -12.17 6.91 45.93
CA SER A 214 -12.28 6.64 47.36
C SER A 214 -13.73 6.42 47.78
N GLU A 215 -14.01 5.42 48.63
CA GLU A 215 -14.50 5.60 50.00
C GLU A 215 -14.57 4.25 50.76
N PRO A 216 -14.52 4.25 52.11
CA PRO A 216 -14.19 3.08 52.93
C PRO A 216 -15.39 2.51 53.69
N GLU A 217 -15.44 1.20 53.86
CA GLU A 217 -16.16 0.44 54.92
C GLU A 217 -15.81 -1.04 54.65
N GLY A 218 -15.17 -1.79 55.53
CA GLY A 218 -15.71 -2.31 56.78
C GLY A 218 -15.28 -3.78 56.85
N LEU A 219 -14.67 -4.17 57.98
CA LEU A 219 -14.21 -5.54 58.27
C LEU A 219 -15.38 -6.52 58.26
N GLU A 220 -15.18 -7.75 57.76
CA GLU A 220 -15.46 -9.02 58.45
C GLU A 220 -15.31 -10.26 57.53
N HIS A 221 -14.64 -11.30 58.07
CA HIS A 221 -14.91 -12.76 57.91
C HIS A 221 -14.91 -13.40 56.50
N SER A 222 -14.31 -14.56 56.20
CA SER A 222 -13.69 -15.67 56.95
C SER A 222 -13.04 -16.65 55.95
N GLU A 223 -12.05 -17.42 56.42
CA GLU A 223 -11.79 -18.86 56.17
C GLU A 223 -11.88 -19.42 54.72
N SER A 224 -10.94 -20.20 54.18
CA SER A 224 -10.16 -21.31 54.76
C SER A 224 -9.16 -21.86 53.74
N SER A 225 -7.98 -22.25 54.25
CA SER A 225 -7.22 -23.51 54.02
C SER A 225 -7.18 -24.12 52.61
N LEU A 226 -6.02 -24.19 51.95
CA LEU A 226 -4.91 -25.15 52.15
C LEU A 226 -5.27 -26.61 51.82
N ASN A 227 -4.66 -27.13 50.74
CA ASN A 227 -3.66 -28.22 50.77
C ASN A 227 -3.27 -28.56 49.31
N GLU A 228 -2.00 -28.37 48.91
CA GLU A 228 -0.80 -29.20 49.16
C GLU A 228 -0.78 -30.51 48.35
N ILE A 229 0.05 -30.63 47.30
CA ILE A 229 1.49 -30.98 47.22
C ILE A 229 1.71 -32.49 46.95
N SER A 230 2.50 -32.77 45.90
CA SER A 230 3.58 -33.78 45.80
C SER A 230 3.91 -33.89 44.30
N SER A 231 5.02 -33.41 43.73
CA SER A 231 6.47 -33.65 43.93
C SER A 231 6.90 -35.10 43.75
N ASP A 232 7.55 -35.38 42.61
CA ASP A 232 8.75 -36.23 42.55
C ASP A 232 9.66 -35.85 41.36
N GLU A 233 10.92 -35.61 41.71
CA GLU A 233 12.16 -35.44 40.93
C GLU A 233 12.61 -36.79 40.27
N SER A 234 13.53 -36.96 39.32
CA SER A 234 14.60 -36.15 38.69
C SER A 234 15.28 -36.95 37.53
N SER A 235 16.08 -36.22 36.73
CA SER A 235 17.39 -36.59 36.11
C SER A 235 17.52 -37.42 34.81
N ILE A 236 17.73 -36.68 33.71
CA ILE A 236 18.93 -36.60 32.83
C ILE A 236 19.81 -37.86 32.61
N ASN A 237 19.96 -38.30 31.34
CA ASN A 237 21.24 -38.40 30.60
C ASN A 237 21.05 -38.84 29.12
N ALA A 238 21.90 -38.33 28.23
CA ALA A 238 22.12 -38.71 26.83
C ALA A 238 23.59 -39.20 26.67
N PRO A 239 24.11 -39.47 25.46
CA PRO A 239 23.72 -40.44 24.42
C PRO A 239 24.85 -41.48 24.18
N ASP A 240 24.63 -42.48 23.33
CA ASP A 240 25.68 -43.44 22.95
C ASP A 240 25.83 -43.61 21.42
N LEU A 241 27.10 -43.71 21.00
CA LEU A 241 27.62 -43.88 19.63
C LEU A 241 28.08 -45.33 19.41
N ASN A 242 27.94 -45.84 18.18
CA ASN A 242 28.84 -46.80 17.50
C ASN A 242 28.30 -47.00 16.07
N GLY A 243 29.02 -46.84 14.95
CA GLY A 243 30.42 -47.17 14.64
C GLY A 243 30.45 -48.59 14.07
N THR A 244 30.53 -48.82 12.75
CA THR A 244 31.77 -49.05 11.93
C THR A 244 31.31 -49.72 10.60
N ASP A 245 32.00 -49.82 9.47
CA ASP A 245 33.12 -49.16 8.78
C ASP A 245 33.20 -49.73 7.34
N ILE A 246 33.60 -48.87 6.38
CA ILE A 246 34.56 -49.06 5.26
C ILE A 246 34.32 -50.12 4.16
N GLU A 247 34.23 -49.65 2.89
CA GLU A 247 35.19 -50.03 1.83
C GLU A 247 35.17 -49.06 0.63
N SER A 248 36.37 -48.81 0.10
CA SER A 248 36.77 -47.82 -0.91
C SER A 248 37.38 -48.51 -2.14
N ALA A 249 37.17 -47.95 -3.34
CA ALA A 249 37.96 -48.03 -4.60
C ALA A 249 36.99 -47.88 -5.80
N ASP A 250 37.28 -47.34 -6.97
CA ASP A 250 38.51 -46.93 -7.63
C ASP A 250 38.18 -45.98 -8.82
N ALA A 251 39.23 -45.42 -9.39
CA ALA A 251 39.34 -44.47 -10.49
C ALA A 251 38.52 -44.74 -11.78
N ASN A 252 38.18 -43.65 -12.50
CA ASN A 252 38.58 -43.48 -13.92
C ASN A 252 38.31 -42.08 -14.47
N ARG A 253 39.40 -41.43 -14.88
CA ARG A 253 39.48 -40.30 -15.82
C ARG A 253 40.34 -40.80 -16.99
N PRO A 254 40.04 -40.38 -18.23
CA PRO A 254 41.13 -39.87 -19.05
C PRO A 254 40.80 -38.50 -19.64
N ASP A 255 41.84 -37.68 -19.67
CA ASP A 255 41.99 -36.47 -20.45
C ASP A 255 42.02 -36.77 -21.94
N ASP A 256 41.47 -35.86 -22.76
CA ASP A 256 42.10 -35.50 -24.03
C ASP A 256 41.77 -34.04 -24.39
N ASN A 257 42.85 -33.26 -24.52
CA ASN A 257 42.86 -31.88 -25.02
C ASN A 257 42.84 -31.89 -26.55
N ALA A 258 41.95 -31.12 -27.18
CA ALA A 258 42.16 -30.65 -28.54
C ALA A 258 41.49 -29.28 -28.78
N ALA A 259 42.34 -28.26 -28.88
CA ALA A 259 42.27 -26.99 -29.60
C ALA A 259 40.92 -26.42 -30.11
N VAL A 260 40.72 -25.15 -29.70
CA VAL A 260 39.79 -24.13 -30.20
C VAL A 260 39.97 -23.88 -31.72
N PRO A 261 38.89 -23.50 -32.44
CA PRO A 261 38.82 -22.11 -32.88
C PRO A 261 37.48 -21.43 -32.55
N SER A 262 37.63 -20.21 -32.07
CA SER A 262 36.66 -19.19 -31.74
C SER A 262 35.77 -18.78 -32.93
N THR A 263 34.47 -18.70 -32.69
CA THR A 263 33.62 -17.63 -33.25
C THR A 263 32.67 -17.16 -32.16
N SER A 264 32.98 -15.99 -31.61
CA SER A 264 32.06 -15.14 -30.86
C SER A 264 31.13 -14.44 -31.84
N ASP A 265 29.87 -14.26 -31.45
CA ASP A 265 29.13 -12.98 -31.50
C ASP A 265 27.62 -13.22 -31.62
N SER A 266 26.96 -13.45 -30.48
CA SER A 266 25.52 -13.20 -30.33
C SER A 266 25.00 -13.17 -28.88
N LYS A 267 25.83 -12.81 -27.89
CA LYS A 267 25.44 -12.94 -26.46
C LYS A 267 25.54 -11.70 -25.57
N SER A 268 25.78 -10.50 -26.12
CA SER A 268 25.86 -9.27 -25.31
C SER A 268 24.65 -8.35 -25.38
N ALA A 269 23.76 -8.47 -26.38
CA ALA A 269 22.66 -7.50 -26.55
C ALA A 269 21.50 -7.70 -25.55
N ASP A 270 21.24 -8.92 -25.07
CA ASP A 270 20.11 -9.21 -24.18
C ASP A 270 20.45 -8.99 -22.69
N SER A 271 21.69 -9.26 -22.29
CA SER A 271 22.15 -9.08 -20.90
C SER A 271 22.28 -7.59 -20.53
N ASP A 272 22.72 -6.75 -21.47
CA ASP A 272 22.81 -5.30 -21.26
C ASP A 272 21.41 -4.65 -21.21
N LYS A 273 20.42 -5.23 -21.92
CA LYS A 273 19.04 -4.76 -21.91
C LYS A 273 18.30 -5.15 -20.62
N LEU A 274 18.53 -6.34 -20.09
CA LEU A 274 18.05 -6.75 -18.76
C LEU A 274 18.72 -5.92 -17.63
N SER A 275 20.02 -5.61 -17.76
CA SER A 275 20.74 -4.81 -16.76
C SER A 275 20.28 -3.35 -16.70
N GLN A 276 19.78 -2.78 -17.81
CA GLN A 276 19.21 -1.43 -17.84
C GLN A 276 17.75 -1.37 -17.35
N GLN A 277 17.01 -2.49 -17.41
CA GLN A 277 15.62 -2.58 -16.93
C GLN A 277 15.50 -2.40 -15.41
N ASP A 278 16.51 -2.86 -14.66
CA ASP A 278 16.55 -2.76 -13.20
C ASP A 278 17.14 -1.43 -12.70
N GLU A 279 17.81 -0.66 -13.56
CA GLU A 279 18.61 0.50 -13.15
C GLU A 279 17.74 1.64 -12.61
N ALA A 280 16.55 1.88 -13.18
CA ALA A 280 15.66 2.95 -12.73
C ALA A 280 15.08 2.67 -11.34
N LEU A 281 14.64 1.44 -11.07
CA LEU A 281 14.12 1.05 -9.76
C LEU A 281 15.24 0.98 -8.72
N ASP A 282 16.40 0.44 -9.08
CA ASP A 282 17.56 0.40 -8.19
C ASP A 282 18.07 1.81 -7.85
N ALA A 283 18.10 2.71 -8.83
CA ALA A 283 18.45 4.11 -8.59
C ALA A 283 17.45 4.76 -7.64
N CYS A 284 16.15 4.55 -7.85
CA CYS A 284 15.09 5.03 -6.96
C CYS A 284 15.28 4.50 -5.53
N ILE A 285 15.46 3.19 -5.35
CA ILE A 285 15.66 2.57 -4.02
C ILE A 285 16.91 3.15 -3.35
N LYS A 286 18.05 3.21 -4.06
CA LYS A 286 19.30 3.77 -3.52
C LYS A 286 19.15 5.24 -3.13
N GLN A 287 18.46 6.01 -3.96
CA GLN A 287 18.15 7.41 -3.68
C GLN A 287 17.30 7.53 -2.42
N GLN A 288 16.26 6.71 -2.28
CA GLN A 288 15.37 6.73 -1.13
C GLN A 288 16.07 6.30 0.17
N VAL A 289 16.94 5.30 0.11
CA VAL A 289 17.79 4.86 1.25
C VAL A 289 18.76 5.97 1.67
N SER A 290 19.51 6.52 0.69
CA SER A 290 20.47 7.59 0.95
C SER A 290 19.79 8.82 1.49
N GLN A 291 18.59 9.10 0.99
CA GLN A 291 17.81 10.18 1.50
C GLN A 291 17.38 9.87 2.88
N LEU A 292 16.69 8.79 3.19
CA LEU A 292 16.29 8.46 4.56
C LEU A 292 17.45 8.17 5.54
N GLY A 293 18.71 8.42 5.18
CA GLY A 293 19.85 8.15 6.07
C GLY A 293 19.90 6.69 6.55
N LEU A 294 19.25 5.78 5.81
CA LEU A 294 19.14 4.39 6.17
C LEU A 294 20.43 3.67 5.81
N THR A 295 20.83 2.74 6.68
CA THR A 295 22.01 1.90 6.45
C THR A 295 21.72 0.73 5.51
N SER A 296 20.43 0.40 5.29
CA SER A 296 19.98 -0.70 4.44
C SER A 296 18.63 -0.40 3.80
N ALA A 297 18.44 -0.87 2.56
CA ALA A 297 17.15 -0.82 1.87
C ALA A 297 16.06 -1.64 2.57
N GLN A 298 16.43 -2.67 3.34
CA GLN A 298 15.48 -3.50 4.09
C GLN A 298 14.72 -2.72 5.16
N ALA A 299 15.23 -1.57 5.59
CA ALA A 299 14.56 -0.69 6.55
C ALA A 299 13.49 0.22 5.91
N LEU A 300 13.30 0.16 4.59
CA LEU A 300 12.26 0.93 3.91
C LEU A 300 10.87 0.38 4.26
N THR A 301 10.07 1.20 4.93
CA THR A 301 8.63 1.00 5.11
C THR A 301 7.80 1.65 3.99
N VAL A 302 8.40 2.62 3.30
CA VAL A 302 7.75 3.41 2.25
C VAL A 302 8.67 3.55 1.04
N LEU A 303 8.15 3.30 -0.16
CA LEU A 303 8.87 3.44 -1.43
C LEU A 303 8.02 4.19 -2.46
N SER A 304 8.62 5.22 -3.08
CA SER A 304 8.01 5.97 -4.18
C SER A 304 8.94 6.02 -5.36
N CYS A 305 8.50 5.56 -6.53
CA CYS A 305 9.33 5.67 -7.71
C CYS A 305 8.56 6.31 -8.85
N ARG A 306 9.16 7.36 -9.43
CA ARG A 306 8.83 7.79 -10.79
C ARG A 306 9.71 7.01 -11.75
N LEU A 307 9.10 6.16 -12.54
CA LEU A 307 9.76 5.32 -13.51
C LEU A 307 9.71 6.00 -14.89
N SER A 308 10.81 5.87 -15.63
CA SER A 308 10.86 6.29 -17.03
C SER A 308 10.13 5.29 -17.92
N SER A 309 9.87 5.63 -19.18
CA SER A 309 9.14 4.79 -20.16
C SER A 309 9.83 3.46 -20.51
N ALA A 310 10.97 3.13 -19.90
CA ALA A 310 11.62 1.85 -20.07
C ALA A 310 10.83 0.71 -19.39
N SER A 311 11.14 -0.51 -19.82
CA SER A 311 10.69 -1.73 -19.15
C SER A 311 11.36 -1.85 -17.79
N VAL A 312 10.59 -2.14 -16.74
CA VAL A 312 11.06 -2.21 -15.35
C VAL A 312 10.61 -3.52 -14.71
N SER A 313 11.55 -4.27 -14.14
CA SER A 313 11.25 -5.43 -13.31
C SER A 313 11.12 -5.02 -11.84
N LEU A 314 10.15 -5.63 -11.13
CA LEU A 314 9.91 -5.37 -9.71
C LEU A 314 10.59 -6.41 -8.79
N ASN A 315 11.38 -7.33 -9.33
CA ASN A 315 12.00 -8.43 -8.57
C ASN A 315 12.81 -7.96 -7.36
N ARG A 316 13.41 -6.78 -7.43
CA ARG A 316 14.18 -6.19 -6.33
C ARG A 316 13.34 -5.82 -5.11
N LEU A 317 12.04 -5.57 -5.30
CA LEU A 317 11.12 -5.24 -4.21
C LEU A 317 10.91 -6.41 -3.26
N SER A 318 11.00 -7.66 -3.73
CA SER A 318 10.86 -8.87 -2.89
C SER A 318 11.80 -8.91 -1.68
N LYS A 319 12.90 -8.14 -1.71
CA LYS A 319 13.89 -8.04 -0.62
C LYS A 319 13.56 -6.96 0.42
N LEU A 320 12.52 -6.16 0.20
CA LEU A 320 12.09 -5.06 1.07
C LEU A 320 10.93 -5.53 1.95
N SER A 321 11.18 -6.52 2.82
CA SER A 321 10.11 -7.21 3.56
C SER A 321 9.30 -6.31 4.49
N ASN A 322 9.85 -5.18 4.92
CA ASN A 322 9.18 -4.22 5.80
C ASN A 322 8.35 -3.18 5.03
N LEU A 323 8.25 -3.28 3.70
CA LEU A 323 7.56 -2.29 2.89
C LEU A 323 6.05 -2.35 3.14
N GLU A 324 5.50 -1.26 3.65
CA GLU A 324 4.07 -1.08 3.95
C GLU A 324 3.34 -0.32 2.85
N ILE A 325 4.03 0.64 2.23
CA ILE A 325 3.46 1.53 1.21
C ILE A 325 4.35 1.54 -0.04
N LEU A 326 3.76 1.23 -1.19
CA LEU A 326 4.40 1.28 -2.49
C LEU A 326 3.62 2.18 -3.45
N SER A 327 4.28 3.18 -4.01
CA SER A 327 3.75 3.95 -5.14
C SER A 327 4.71 3.98 -6.32
N LEU A 328 4.19 3.59 -7.47
CA LEU A 328 4.90 3.58 -8.75
C LEU A 328 4.16 4.48 -9.73
N GLN A 329 4.85 5.48 -10.27
CA GLN A 329 4.31 6.35 -11.30
C GLN A 329 5.10 6.18 -12.60
N GLY A 330 4.43 5.85 -13.70
CA GLY A 330 5.07 5.70 -15.01
C GLY A 330 5.70 4.33 -15.25
N GLY A 331 6.32 4.20 -16.42
CA GLY A 331 7.07 3.01 -16.83
C GLY A 331 6.25 1.84 -17.35
N VAL A 332 6.96 0.83 -17.86
CA VAL A 332 6.40 -0.43 -18.36
C VAL A 332 6.78 -1.54 -17.38
N LEU A 333 5.87 -1.84 -16.46
CA LEU A 333 6.04 -2.85 -15.42
C LEU A 333 5.87 -4.24 -16.02
N THR A 334 6.93 -5.04 -15.99
CA THR A 334 6.91 -6.35 -16.67
C THR A 334 6.10 -7.39 -15.92
N ASP A 335 6.18 -7.40 -14.60
CA ASP A 335 5.61 -8.43 -13.73
C ASP A 335 5.45 -7.89 -12.30
N LEU A 336 4.26 -8.08 -11.70
CA LEU A 336 3.96 -7.68 -10.32
C LEU A 336 3.99 -8.83 -9.30
N SER A 337 4.27 -10.07 -9.70
CA SER A 337 4.34 -11.23 -8.78
C SER A 337 5.35 -11.04 -7.64
N ALA A 338 6.39 -10.23 -7.85
CA ALA A 338 7.35 -9.86 -6.82
C ALA A 338 6.73 -9.12 -5.62
N LEU A 339 5.52 -8.55 -5.76
CA LEU A 339 4.80 -7.88 -4.68
C LEU A 339 4.13 -8.87 -3.73
N ALA A 340 3.86 -10.11 -4.17
CA ALA A 340 3.18 -11.12 -3.36
C ALA A 340 4.00 -11.56 -2.12
N SER A 341 5.32 -11.32 -2.10
CA SER A 341 6.17 -11.59 -0.94
C SER A 341 6.19 -10.46 0.10
N LEU A 342 5.53 -9.32 -0.17
CA LEU A 342 5.51 -8.15 0.70
C LEU A 342 4.38 -8.26 1.73
N ASN A 343 4.60 -9.06 2.77
CA ASN A 343 3.56 -9.40 3.77
C ASN A 343 3.04 -8.20 4.57
N HIS A 344 3.79 -7.09 4.60
CA HIS A 344 3.43 -5.86 5.31
C HIS A 344 2.79 -4.81 4.40
N LEU A 345 2.73 -5.05 3.09
CA LEU A 345 2.18 -4.09 2.14
C LEU A 345 0.68 -3.91 2.41
N SER A 346 0.30 -2.71 2.81
CA SER A 346 -1.09 -2.33 3.09
C SER A 346 -1.65 -1.40 2.02
N LEU A 347 -0.77 -0.73 1.26
CA LEU A 347 -1.14 0.22 0.22
C LEU A 347 -0.26 0.04 -1.01
N LEU A 348 -0.90 -0.24 -2.14
CA LEU A 348 -0.30 -0.22 -3.47
C LEU A 348 -0.99 0.85 -4.33
N SER A 349 -0.19 1.73 -4.92
CA SER A 349 -0.65 2.71 -5.90
C SER A 349 0.21 2.64 -7.15
N ILE A 350 -0.43 2.39 -8.29
CA ILE A 350 0.23 2.39 -9.60
C ILE A 350 -0.50 3.37 -10.52
N GLU A 351 0.24 4.34 -11.04
CA GLU A 351 -0.30 5.45 -11.79
C GLU A 351 0.41 5.64 -13.11
N GLN A 352 -0.34 5.86 -14.19
CA GLN A 352 0.21 6.25 -15.49
C GLN A 352 1.26 5.25 -16.03
N SER A 353 1.05 3.97 -15.76
CA SER A 353 1.98 2.89 -16.10
C SER A 353 1.35 1.94 -17.11
N GLN A 354 2.20 1.21 -17.83
CA GLN A 354 1.79 0.02 -18.56
C GLN A 354 2.16 -1.22 -17.73
N ILE A 355 1.24 -2.16 -17.57
CA ILE A 355 1.48 -3.44 -16.90
C ILE A 355 1.36 -4.55 -17.93
N ILE A 356 2.45 -5.30 -18.13
CA ILE A 356 2.49 -6.42 -19.06
C ILE A 356 1.76 -7.63 -18.46
N THR A 357 2.09 -8.01 -17.23
CA THR A 357 1.36 -9.02 -16.47
C THR A 357 1.37 -8.69 -14.98
N PHE A 358 0.28 -9.01 -14.28
CA PHE A 358 0.20 -8.93 -12.83
C PHE A 358 0.85 -10.13 -12.14
N GLY A 359 0.92 -11.28 -12.82
CA GLY A 359 1.46 -12.52 -12.26
C GLY A 359 0.59 -13.09 -11.14
N ASP A 360 1.20 -13.88 -10.24
CA ASP A 360 0.52 -14.43 -9.07
C ASP A 360 0.46 -13.39 -7.93
N LEU A 361 -0.76 -12.95 -7.59
CA LEU A 361 -1.03 -11.97 -6.54
C LEU A 361 -1.82 -12.55 -5.35
N LYS A 362 -1.91 -13.88 -5.22
CA LYS A 362 -2.74 -14.54 -4.20
C LYS A 362 -2.42 -14.15 -2.76
N ALA A 363 -1.17 -13.83 -2.48
CA ALA A 363 -0.72 -13.41 -1.15
C ALA A 363 -0.76 -11.89 -0.95
N LEU A 364 -1.06 -11.12 -1.99
CA LEU A 364 -1.12 -9.67 -1.91
C LEU A 364 -2.39 -9.24 -1.17
N LYS A 365 -2.20 -8.51 -0.08
CA LYS A 365 -3.26 -7.97 0.78
C LYS A 365 -3.28 -6.44 0.70
N GLY A 366 -4.30 -5.83 1.30
CA GLY A 366 -4.42 -4.39 1.43
C GLY A 366 -5.16 -3.71 0.28
N ASN A 367 -4.96 -2.40 0.16
CA ASN A 367 -5.72 -1.55 -0.77
C ASN A 367 -4.92 -1.30 -2.04
N LEU A 368 -5.45 -1.74 -3.18
CA LEU A 368 -4.81 -1.64 -4.49
C LEU A 368 -5.50 -0.57 -5.33
N SER A 369 -4.72 0.39 -5.83
CA SER A 369 -5.21 1.45 -6.71
C SER A 369 -4.42 1.50 -8.01
N PHE A 370 -5.13 1.42 -9.12
CA PHE A 370 -4.59 1.54 -10.47
C PHE A 370 -5.26 2.73 -11.15
N SER A 371 -4.48 3.74 -11.54
CA SER A 371 -5.00 4.96 -12.19
C SER A 371 -4.28 5.23 -13.50
N GLU A 372 -5.01 5.49 -14.58
CA GLU A 372 -4.42 5.71 -15.91
C GLU A 372 -3.47 4.55 -16.32
N VAL A 373 -3.83 3.31 -15.99
CA VAL A 373 -3.02 2.12 -16.28
C VAL A 373 -3.48 1.46 -17.60
N ASP A 374 -2.53 1.07 -18.45
CA ASP A 374 -2.78 0.16 -19.57
C ASP A 374 -2.36 -1.26 -19.21
N SER A 375 -3.29 -2.21 -19.28
CA SER A 375 -3.00 -3.63 -19.16
C SER A 375 -4.03 -4.44 -19.94
N GLN A 376 -3.67 -5.68 -20.26
CA GLN A 376 -4.58 -6.71 -20.78
C GLN A 376 -4.77 -7.85 -19.78
N ASP A 377 -4.04 -7.85 -18.66
CA ASP A 377 -3.98 -8.96 -17.71
C ASP A 377 -4.83 -8.69 -16.46
N TRP A 378 -5.85 -7.84 -16.56
CA TRP A 378 -6.70 -7.45 -15.43
C TRP A 378 -7.35 -8.65 -14.72
N GLN A 379 -7.60 -9.75 -15.45
CA GLN A 379 -8.17 -10.98 -14.90
C GLN A 379 -7.35 -11.55 -13.73
N ALA A 380 -6.03 -11.39 -13.74
CA ALA A 380 -5.15 -11.88 -12.68
C ALA A 380 -5.46 -11.28 -11.30
N LEU A 381 -6.10 -10.10 -11.25
CA LEU A 381 -6.54 -9.50 -9.99
C LEU A 381 -7.65 -10.30 -9.29
N ALA A 382 -8.35 -11.19 -9.99
CA ALA A 382 -9.44 -11.97 -9.42
C ALA A 382 -9.00 -12.91 -8.28
N ASP A 383 -7.73 -13.34 -8.30
CA ASP A 383 -7.16 -14.23 -7.30
C ASP A 383 -6.51 -13.49 -6.13
N ALA A 384 -6.45 -12.14 -6.16
CA ALA A 384 -5.83 -11.35 -5.12
C ALA A 384 -6.67 -11.37 -3.82
N GLN A 385 -6.01 -11.39 -2.66
CA GLN A 385 -6.64 -11.24 -1.35
C GLN A 385 -6.66 -9.78 -0.90
N ALA A 386 -6.88 -8.87 -1.85
CA ALA A 386 -6.94 -7.44 -1.59
C ALA A 386 -8.21 -7.09 -0.80
N GLU A 387 -8.10 -6.10 0.09
CA GLU A 387 -9.24 -5.55 0.82
C GLU A 387 -10.13 -4.72 -0.11
N SER A 388 -9.51 -3.96 -1.01
CA SER A 388 -10.20 -3.22 -2.05
C SER A 388 -9.32 -3.06 -3.28
N ILE A 389 -9.96 -3.04 -4.46
CA ILE A 389 -9.31 -2.71 -5.72
C ILE A 389 -10.08 -1.60 -6.41
N ALA A 390 -9.38 -0.52 -6.75
CA ALA A 390 -9.89 0.57 -7.55
C ALA A 390 -9.12 0.66 -8.88
N ILE A 391 -9.84 0.60 -10.00
CA ILE A 391 -9.31 0.74 -11.36
C ILE A 391 -9.91 2.00 -11.99
N MET A 392 -9.16 3.09 -11.94
CA MET A 392 -9.60 4.43 -12.35
C MET A 392 -9.00 4.83 -13.69
N SER A 393 -9.86 5.22 -14.62
CA SER A 393 -9.54 5.67 -15.96
C SER A 393 -8.51 4.75 -16.64
N PRO A 394 -8.71 3.42 -16.66
CA PRO A 394 -7.79 2.54 -17.38
C PRO A 394 -7.79 2.93 -18.85
N THR A 395 -6.67 2.69 -19.53
CA THR A 395 -6.50 3.13 -20.92
C THR A 395 -7.58 2.53 -21.84
N ARG A 396 -8.07 1.33 -21.50
CA ARG A 396 -9.07 0.56 -22.23
C ARG A 396 -10.04 -0.11 -21.27
N CYS A 397 -11.30 0.34 -21.28
CA CYS A 397 -12.35 -0.25 -20.44
C CYS A 397 -12.76 -1.66 -20.87
N ASP A 398 -12.73 -1.95 -22.17
CA ASP A 398 -12.99 -3.27 -22.74
C ASP A 398 -12.01 -4.34 -22.26
N ALA A 399 -10.80 -3.93 -21.85
CA ALA A 399 -9.81 -4.83 -21.25
C ALA A 399 -10.24 -5.40 -19.89
N LEU A 400 -11.26 -4.83 -19.23
CA LEU A 400 -11.81 -5.34 -17.97
C LEU A 400 -12.81 -6.48 -18.16
N LYS A 401 -13.24 -6.76 -19.39
CA LYS A 401 -14.23 -7.81 -19.67
C LYS A 401 -13.84 -9.19 -19.11
N PRO A 402 -12.61 -9.71 -19.30
CA PRO A 402 -12.21 -11.00 -18.74
C PRO A 402 -12.27 -11.02 -17.20
N LEU A 403 -12.01 -9.88 -16.55
CA LEU A 403 -12.11 -9.72 -15.10
C LEU A 403 -13.57 -9.73 -14.64
N ALA A 404 -14.46 -9.06 -15.38
CA ALA A 404 -15.91 -9.03 -15.10
C ALA A 404 -16.57 -10.42 -15.24
N GLU A 405 -16.00 -11.30 -16.07
CA GLU A 405 -16.49 -12.67 -16.29
C GLU A 405 -16.00 -13.66 -15.20
N GLN A 406 -15.12 -13.23 -14.27
CA GLN A 406 -14.63 -14.13 -13.23
C GLN A 406 -15.72 -14.46 -12.21
N PRO A 407 -15.85 -15.75 -11.82
CA PRO A 407 -16.94 -16.19 -10.95
C PRO A 407 -16.85 -15.58 -9.55
N ASN A 408 -15.65 -15.25 -9.08
CA ASN A 408 -15.37 -14.71 -7.75
C ASN A 408 -15.16 -13.19 -7.73
N VAL A 409 -15.52 -12.47 -8.81
CA VAL A 409 -15.33 -11.02 -8.91
C VAL A 409 -16.68 -10.31 -9.03
N ALA A 410 -16.89 -9.32 -8.18
CA ALA A 410 -17.97 -8.35 -8.30
C ALA A 410 -17.40 -7.03 -8.84
N LEU A 411 -17.49 -6.84 -10.16
CA LEU A 411 -17.02 -5.61 -10.81
C LEU A 411 -18.12 -4.53 -10.79
N LEU A 412 -17.87 -3.47 -10.02
CA LEU A 412 -18.72 -2.30 -9.92
C LEU A 412 -18.27 -1.26 -10.94
N TYR A 413 -19.10 -0.99 -11.94
CA TYR A 413 -18.79 -0.06 -13.04
C TYR A 413 -19.75 1.13 -13.09
N LYS A 414 -19.35 2.18 -13.80
CA LYS A 414 -20.13 3.40 -13.98
C LYS A 414 -21.42 3.12 -14.74
N GLY A 415 -22.56 3.49 -14.14
CA GLY A 415 -23.88 3.32 -14.76
C GLY A 415 -24.47 1.92 -14.60
N LEU A 416 -23.89 1.08 -13.74
CA LEU A 416 -24.46 -0.20 -13.34
C LEU A 416 -25.85 0.01 -12.72
N SER A 417 -26.85 -0.69 -13.25
CA SER A 417 -28.24 -0.53 -12.81
C SER A 417 -28.44 -1.11 -11.40
N PRO A 418 -29.34 -0.55 -10.57
CA PRO A 418 -29.76 -1.10 -9.27
C PRO A 418 -29.95 -2.61 -9.25
N GLN A 419 -30.62 -3.15 -10.28
CA GLN A 419 -30.98 -4.56 -10.36
C GLN A 419 -29.78 -5.45 -10.68
N ALA A 420 -28.98 -5.09 -11.70
CA ALA A 420 -27.76 -5.81 -12.04
C ALA A 420 -26.73 -5.81 -10.90
N MET A 421 -26.74 -4.74 -10.10
CA MET A 421 -25.87 -4.65 -8.95
C MET A 421 -26.40 -5.51 -7.78
N ALA A 422 -27.73 -5.57 -7.56
CA ALA A 422 -28.32 -6.48 -6.59
C ALA A 422 -27.98 -7.95 -6.93
N ASP A 423 -28.03 -8.30 -8.23
CA ASP A 423 -27.61 -9.61 -8.73
C ASP A 423 -26.12 -9.89 -8.44
N LEU A 424 -25.24 -8.90 -8.61
CA LEU A 424 -23.81 -9.03 -8.29
C LEU A 424 -23.57 -9.23 -6.79
N MET A 425 -24.24 -8.45 -5.94
CA MET A 425 -24.10 -8.57 -4.48
C MET A 425 -24.66 -9.90 -3.96
N GLN A 426 -25.77 -10.38 -4.50
CA GLN A 426 -26.34 -11.68 -4.14
C GLN A 426 -25.39 -12.84 -4.51
N ARG A 427 -24.70 -12.74 -5.65
CA ARG A 427 -23.62 -13.68 -6.00
C ARG A 427 -22.44 -13.57 -5.04
N GLN A 428 -22.03 -12.35 -4.68
CA GLN A 428 -20.87 -12.13 -3.80
C GLN A 428 -21.08 -12.70 -2.39
N ALA A 429 -22.25 -12.45 -1.78
CA ALA A 429 -22.61 -12.96 -0.45
C ALA A 429 -22.56 -14.51 -0.39
N SER A 430 -22.78 -15.18 -1.52
CA SER A 430 -22.71 -16.64 -1.59
C SER A 430 -21.29 -17.21 -1.74
N MET A 431 -20.29 -16.39 -2.05
CA MET A 431 -18.96 -16.86 -2.50
C MET A 431 -17.75 -16.20 -1.82
N GLN A 432 -17.94 -15.18 -0.96
CA GLN A 432 -16.83 -14.35 -0.44
C GLN A 432 -15.94 -13.81 -1.58
N GLY A 433 -16.57 -13.28 -2.64
CA GLY A 433 -15.88 -12.76 -3.82
C GLY A 433 -15.25 -11.38 -3.61
N LEU A 434 -14.26 -11.06 -4.45
CA LEU A 434 -13.53 -9.80 -4.47
C LEU A 434 -14.37 -8.69 -5.14
N THR A 435 -14.56 -7.57 -4.43
CA THR A 435 -15.21 -6.38 -5.01
C THR A 435 -14.17 -5.47 -5.66
N ILE A 436 -14.38 -5.13 -6.92
CA ILE A 436 -13.50 -4.26 -7.70
C ILE A 436 -14.33 -3.09 -8.23
N MET A 437 -13.87 -1.86 -8.02
CA MET A 437 -14.55 -0.66 -8.52
C MET A 437 -13.82 -0.06 -9.72
N THR A 438 -14.58 0.37 -10.72
CA THR A 438 -14.08 1.11 -11.88
C THR A 438 -15.01 2.25 -12.29
N ASP A 439 -14.43 3.31 -12.85
CA ASP A 439 -15.12 4.43 -13.48
C ASP A 439 -15.45 4.17 -14.96
N CYS A 440 -15.04 3.02 -15.50
CA CYS A 440 -15.44 2.53 -16.81
C CYS A 440 -16.95 2.30 -16.88
N PRO A 441 -17.59 2.50 -18.06
CA PRO A 441 -18.92 1.96 -18.31
C PRO A 441 -18.91 0.43 -18.32
N ALA A 442 -20.07 -0.19 -18.49
CA ALA A 442 -20.19 -1.64 -18.64
C ALA A 442 -19.16 -2.19 -19.65
N PRO A 443 -18.26 -3.10 -19.23
CA PRO A 443 -17.24 -3.68 -20.11
C PRO A 443 -17.77 -4.76 -21.06
#